data_AF-A0A6L7WPU9-F1
#
_entry.id   AF-A0A6L7WPU9-F1
#
_cell.length_a   1.000
_cell.length_b   1.000
_cell.length_c   1.000
_cell.angle_alpha   90.00
_cell.angle_beta   90.00
_cell.angle_gamma   90.00
#
_symmetry.space_group_name_H-M   'P 1'
#
loop_
_entity.id
_entity.type
_entity.pdbx_description
1 polymer ?
#
loop_
_entity_poly.entity_id
_entity_poly.type
_entity_poly.pdbx_seq_one_letter_code
_entity_poly.pdbx_strand_id
1 'polypeptide(L)'
;MARADSPAAAFEALLPVGPDSRAPMREIYEMFRRELTPEEVIAAGERAAARGRASGLFFAHLYVGLYHEALGNDADARVHLEAAADERYAPAGGYMHMVARVHVDQLDGASRR
;
A
#
# COMPACT_ATOMS: atom_id res chain seq x y z
N MET A 1 16.41 0.12 -11.40
CA MET A 1 15.61 -0.19 -12.61
C MET A 1 14.10 0.01 -12.43
N ALA A 2 13.54 0.20 -11.22
CA ALA A 2 12.09 0.41 -11.04
C ALA A 2 11.59 1.87 -11.25
N ARG A 3 12.48 2.85 -11.45
CA ARG A 3 12.14 4.25 -11.78
C ARG A 3 12.48 4.59 -13.24
N ALA A 4 12.27 3.64 -14.16
CA ALA A 4 12.62 3.84 -15.57
C ALA A 4 11.51 4.59 -16.33
N ASP A 5 10.26 4.46 -15.92
CA ASP A 5 9.09 5.01 -16.61
C ASP A 5 8.25 5.92 -15.70
N SER A 6 7.42 6.79 -16.31
CA SER A 6 6.52 7.68 -15.57
C SER A 6 5.37 6.89 -14.91
N PRO A 7 4.78 7.38 -13.80
CA PRO A 7 3.62 6.72 -13.17
C PRO A 7 2.48 6.43 -14.16
N ALA A 8 2.24 7.35 -15.10
CA ALA A 8 1.25 7.16 -16.15
C ALA A 8 1.52 5.92 -17.02
N ALA A 9 2.77 5.72 -17.46
CA ALA A 9 3.14 4.54 -18.24
C ALA A 9 3.01 3.24 -17.42
N ALA A 10 3.31 3.29 -16.12
CA ALA A 10 3.14 2.14 -15.23
C ALA A 10 1.68 1.73 -15.05
N PHE A 11 0.75 2.69 -14.98
CA PHE A 11 -0.69 2.40 -14.91
C PHE A 11 -1.21 1.74 -16.20
N GLU A 12 -0.80 2.24 -17.37
CA GLU A 12 -1.22 1.67 -18.66
C GLU A 12 -0.67 0.24 -18.89
N ALA A 13 0.44 -0.12 -18.24
CA ALA A 13 1.07 -1.43 -18.34
C ALA A 13 0.51 -2.49 -17.37
N LEU A 14 -0.55 -2.17 -16.59
CA LEU A 14 -1.14 -3.10 -15.63
C LEU A 14 -1.72 -4.34 -16.33
N LEU A 15 -1.15 -5.51 -16.02
CA LEU A 15 -1.67 -6.77 -16.51
C LEU A 15 -3.03 -7.10 -15.86
N PRO A 16 -3.98 -7.69 -16.60
CA PRO A 16 -5.20 -8.24 -16.02
C PRO A 16 -4.83 -9.36 -15.03
N VAL A 17 -5.36 -9.28 -13.81
CA VAL A 17 -5.23 -10.34 -12.80
C VAL A 17 -6.55 -11.09 -12.67
N GLY A 18 -6.47 -12.39 -12.37
CA GLY A 18 -7.64 -13.21 -12.03
C GLY A 18 -8.23 -12.84 -10.67
N PRO A 19 -9.36 -13.44 -10.28
CA PRO A 19 -9.99 -13.17 -8.98
C PRO A 19 -9.05 -13.52 -7.83
N ASP A 20 -8.86 -12.58 -6.90
CA ASP A 20 -8.12 -12.79 -5.66
C ASP A 20 -9.08 -12.81 -4.47
N SER A 21 -9.16 -13.93 -3.77
CA SER A 21 -10.03 -14.09 -2.60
C SER A 21 -9.49 -13.41 -1.33
N ARG A 22 -8.23 -12.97 -1.34
CA ARG A 22 -7.58 -12.35 -0.19
C ARG A 22 -7.95 -10.87 -0.15
N ALA A 23 -8.87 -10.47 0.71
CA ALA A 23 -9.13 -9.04 0.91
C ALA A 23 -7.90 -8.34 1.52
N PRO A 24 -7.48 -7.15 1.05
CA PRO A 24 -8.10 -6.32 0.00
C PRO A 24 -7.33 -6.33 -1.34
N MET A 25 -6.78 -7.48 -1.77
CA MET A 25 -5.91 -7.55 -2.95
C MET A 25 -6.60 -7.12 -4.24
N ARG A 26 -7.89 -7.45 -4.39
CA ARG A 26 -8.69 -6.99 -5.54
C ARG A 26 -8.84 -5.47 -5.51
N GLU A 27 -9.21 -4.91 -4.36
CA GLU A 27 -9.42 -3.47 -4.23
C GLU A 27 -8.12 -2.68 -4.45
N ILE A 28 -6.97 -3.21 -4.01
CA ILE A 28 -5.65 -2.65 -4.31
C ILE A 28 -5.39 -2.63 -5.83
N TYR A 29 -5.71 -3.72 -6.53
CA TYR A 29 -5.55 -3.80 -7.97
C TYR A 29 -6.46 -2.79 -8.71
N GLU A 30 -7.72 -2.67 -8.28
CA GLU A 30 -8.69 -1.69 -8.80
C GLU A 30 -8.23 -0.25 -8.52
N MET A 31 -7.59 0.02 -7.38
CA MET A 31 -6.96 1.32 -7.09
C MET A 31 -5.84 1.64 -8.08
N PHE A 32 -4.96 0.69 -8.38
CA PHE A 32 -3.92 0.90 -9.40
C PHE A 32 -4.51 1.09 -10.80
N ARG A 33 -5.68 0.53 -11.09
CA ARG A 33 -6.45 0.81 -12.32
C ARG A 33 -7.22 2.13 -12.28
N ARG A 34 -7.15 2.88 -11.18
CA ARG A 34 -7.87 4.14 -10.95
C ARG A 34 -9.39 3.97 -10.92
N GLU A 35 -9.84 2.77 -10.57
CA GLU A 35 -11.27 2.40 -10.45
C GLU A 35 -11.78 2.53 -9.01
N LEU A 36 -10.89 2.42 -8.02
CA LEU A 36 -11.16 2.68 -6.61
C LEU A 36 -10.23 3.74 -6.03
N THR A 37 -10.68 4.41 -4.98
CA THR A 37 -9.86 5.35 -4.23
C THR A 37 -9.05 4.67 -3.11
N PRO A 38 -7.96 5.29 -2.62
CA PRO A 38 -7.23 4.82 -1.44
C PRO A 38 -8.13 4.57 -0.23
N GLU A 39 -9.12 5.43 0.01
CA GLU A 39 -10.07 5.31 1.13
C GLU A 39 -10.92 4.04 1.02
N GLU A 40 -11.35 3.68 -0.20
CA GLU A 40 -12.12 2.45 -0.44
C GLU A 40 -11.27 1.19 -0.17
N VAL A 41 -9.97 1.24 -0.47
CA VAL A 41 -9.02 0.17 -0.13
C VAL A 41 -8.85 0.04 1.39
N ILE A 42 -8.71 1.15 2.10
CA ILE A 42 -8.63 1.14 3.57
C ILE A 42 -9.91 0.55 4.16
N ALA A 43 -11.08 0.99 3.70
CA ALA A 43 -12.36 0.45 4.16
C ALA A 43 -12.49 -1.06 3.88
N ALA A 44 -11.96 -1.56 2.76
CA ALA A 44 -11.89 -3.00 2.49
C ALA A 44 -10.98 -3.75 3.46
N GLY A 45 -9.81 -3.17 3.78
CA GLY A 45 -8.90 -3.67 4.81
C GLY A 45 -9.53 -3.74 6.20
N GLU A 46 -10.23 -2.69 6.62
CA GLU A 46 -10.95 -2.63 7.91
C GLU A 46 -12.03 -3.71 7.98
N ARG A 47 -12.83 -3.88 6.92
CA ARG A 47 -13.82 -4.95 6.81
C ARG A 47 -13.20 -6.34 6.85
N ALA A 48 -11.97 -6.52 6.35
CA ALA A 48 -11.25 -7.78 6.43
C ALA A 48 -10.77 -8.05 7.87
N ALA A 49 -10.20 -7.04 8.53
CA ALA A 49 -9.76 -7.11 9.91
C ALA A 49 -10.91 -7.42 10.88
N ALA A 50 -12.07 -6.78 10.71
CA ALA A 50 -13.28 -7.04 11.50
C ALA A 50 -13.79 -8.49 11.36
N ARG A 51 -13.41 -9.21 10.29
CA ARG A 51 -13.74 -10.62 10.05
C ARG A 51 -12.60 -11.57 10.45
N GLY A 52 -11.65 -11.12 11.26
CA GLY A 52 -10.52 -11.91 11.75
C GLY A 52 -9.35 -12.03 10.77
N ARG A 53 -9.35 -11.28 9.66
CA ARG A 53 -8.23 -11.24 8.70
C ARG A 53 -7.40 -9.98 8.91
N ALA A 54 -6.70 -9.91 10.04
CA ALA A 54 -5.92 -8.73 10.45
C ALA A 54 -4.87 -8.30 9.41
N SER A 55 -4.32 -9.25 8.64
CA SER A 55 -3.40 -8.97 7.54
C SER A 55 -4.02 -8.09 6.43
N GLY A 56 -5.35 -8.08 6.30
CA GLY A 56 -6.03 -7.27 5.29
C GLY A 56 -5.82 -5.77 5.49
N LEU A 57 -5.97 -5.28 6.72
CA LEU A 57 -5.74 -3.87 7.02
C LEU A 57 -4.25 -3.49 6.93
N PHE A 58 -3.35 -4.40 7.31
CA PHE A 58 -1.91 -4.22 7.07
C PHE A 58 -1.61 -3.98 5.58
N PHE A 59 -2.09 -4.86 4.69
CA PHE A 59 -1.84 -4.72 3.27
C PHE A 59 -2.54 -3.50 2.66
N ALA A 60 -3.71 -3.11 3.17
CA ALA A 60 -4.37 -1.88 2.75
C ALA A 60 -3.45 -0.67 3.00
N HIS A 61 -2.97 -0.50 4.24
CA HIS A 61 -2.05 0.59 4.58
C HIS A 61 -0.76 0.53 3.77
N LEU A 62 -0.14 -0.66 3.64
CA LEU A 62 1.09 -0.79 2.90
C LEU A 62 0.96 -0.33 1.44
N TYR A 63 -0.03 -0.83 0.72
CA TYR A 63 -0.17 -0.53 -0.71
C TYR A 63 -0.72 0.87 -0.98
N VAL A 64 -1.58 1.40 -0.11
CA VAL A 64 -2.00 2.82 -0.18
C VAL A 64 -0.80 3.74 0.06
N GLY A 65 0.04 3.43 1.05
CA GLY A 65 1.25 4.20 1.33
C GLY A 65 2.23 4.22 0.16
N LEU A 66 2.50 3.05 -0.44
CA LEU A 66 3.35 2.94 -1.63
C LEU A 66 2.75 3.64 -2.86
N TYR A 67 1.43 3.61 -3.00
CA TYR A 67 0.74 4.34 -4.07
C TYR A 67 0.95 5.85 -3.95
N HIS A 68 0.75 6.42 -2.76
CA HIS A 68 1.00 7.84 -2.52
C HIS A 68 2.48 8.20 -2.69
N GLU A 69 3.40 7.36 -2.20
CA GLU A 69 4.84 7.58 -2.36
C GLU A 69 5.23 7.61 -3.85
N ALA A 70 4.70 6.69 -4.65
CA ALA A 70 4.96 6.64 -6.10
C ALA A 70 4.41 7.85 -6.85
N LEU A 71 3.37 8.51 -6.32
CA LEU A 71 2.80 9.75 -6.87
C LEU A 71 3.48 11.02 -6.33
N GLY A 72 4.42 10.89 -5.38
CA GLY A 72 5.08 12.03 -4.73
C GLY A 72 4.26 12.71 -3.64
N ASN A 73 3.20 12.04 -3.15
CA ASN A 73 2.35 12.53 -2.07
C ASN A 73 2.91 12.09 -0.71
N ASP A 74 4.09 12.59 -0.34
CA ASP A 74 4.85 12.11 0.82
C ASP A 74 4.09 12.20 2.15
N ALA A 75 3.21 13.20 2.31
CA ALA A 75 2.41 13.37 3.53
C ALA A 75 1.41 12.22 3.73
N ASP A 76 0.65 11.87 2.68
CA ASP A 76 -0.30 10.76 2.72
C ASP A 76 0.45 9.43 2.77
N ALA A 77 1.54 9.30 2.01
CA ALA A 77 2.41 8.12 2.04
C ALA A 77 2.87 7.82 3.47
N ARG A 78 3.36 8.83 4.19
CA ARG A 78 3.81 8.72 5.58
C ARG A 78 2.73 8.16 6.49
N VAL A 79 1.51 8.72 6.45
CA VAL A 79 0.39 8.28 7.31
C VAL A 79 0.16 6.78 7.18
N HIS A 80 0.13 6.28 5.94
CA HIS A 80 -0.16 4.87 5.70
C HIS A 80 1.05 3.96 5.91
N LEU A 81 2.26 4.38 5.54
CA LEU A 81 3.48 3.60 5.74
C LEU A 81 3.85 3.48 7.22
N GLU A 82 3.69 4.53 8.02
CA GLU A 82 3.88 4.47 9.49
C GLU A 82 2.85 3.53 10.12
N ALA A 83 1.58 3.60 9.70
CA ALA A 83 0.55 2.69 10.16
C ALA A 83 0.85 1.22 9.80
N ALA A 84 1.41 0.95 8.62
CA ALA A 84 1.84 -0.38 8.19
C ALA A 84 3.11 -0.86 8.91
N ALA A 85 4.00 0.06 9.29
CA ALA A 85 5.23 -0.19 10.01
C ALA A 85 5.05 -0.39 11.53
N ASP A 86 3.85 -0.15 12.05
CA ASP A 86 3.52 -0.40 13.47
C ASP A 86 3.81 -1.85 13.88
N GLU A 87 4.43 -2.04 15.04
CA GLU A 87 4.84 -3.35 15.57
C GLU A 87 3.66 -4.34 15.71
N ARG A 88 2.42 -3.85 15.87
CA ARG A 88 1.22 -4.70 15.89
C ARG A 88 1.06 -5.53 14.60
N TYR A 89 1.64 -5.07 13.49
CA TYR A 89 1.58 -5.75 12.21
C TYR A 89 2.79 -6.61 11.91
N ALA A 90 3.83 -6.64 12.75
CA ALA A 90 5.00 -7.50 12.53
C ALA A 90 4.63 -8.99 12.29
N PRO A 91 3.70 -9.60 13.05
CA PRO A 91 3.28 -10.99 12.81
C PRO A 91 2.50 -11.19 11.50
N ALA A 92 1.71 -10.18 11.10
CA ALA A 92 0.84 -10.25 9.94
C ALA A 92 1.56 -9.90 8.63
N GLY A 93 2.53 -9.00 8.70
CA GLY A 93 3.26 -8.48 7.55
C GLY A 93 4.56 -9.21 7.24
N GLY A 94 5.22 -9.81 8.24
CA GLY A 94 6.48 -10.54 8.05
C GLY A 94 7.52 -9.70 7.30
N TYR A 95 8.03 -10.21 6.18
CA TYR A 95 8.96 -9.45 5.33
C TYR A 95 8.40 -8.10 4.87
N MET A 96 7.10 -8.02 4.55
CA MET A 96 6.50 -6.79 4.06
C MET A 96 6.37 -5.72 5.15
N HIS A 97 6.35 -6.10 6.44
CA HIS A 97 6.44 -5.15 7.54
C HIS A 97 7.81 -4.45 7.56
N MET A 98 8.88 -5.21 7.30
CA MET A 98 10.22 -4.62 7.15
C MET A 98 10.31 -3.70 5.93
N VAL A 99 9.63 -4.03 4.83
CA VAL A 99 9.51 -3.14 3.67
C VAL A 99 8.85 -1.82 4.08
N ALA A 100 7.72 -1.86 4.81
CA ALA A 100 7.06 -0.64 5.29
C ALA A 100 8.02 0.26 6.08
N ARG A 101 8.79 -0.33 7.01
CA ARG A 101 9.80 0.40 7.81
C ARG A 101 10.87 1.07 6.94
N VAL A 102 11.39 0.35 5.95
CA VAL A 102 12.39 0.89 5.01
C VAL A 102 11.85 2.07 4.21
N HIS A 103 10.55 2.08 3.87
CA HIS A 103 9.92 3.21 3.20
C HIS A 103 9.71 4.41 4.14
N VAL A 104 9.32 4.17 5.40
CA VAL A 104 9.27 5.25 6.43
C VAL A 104 10.65 5.90 6.59
N ASP A 105 11.72 5.10 6.72
CA ASP A 105 13.10 5.60 6.86
C ASP A 105 13.54 6.41 5.63
N GLN A 106 13.09 6.04 4.42
CA GLN A 106 13.38 6.77 3.19
C GLN A 106 12.68 8.13 3.15
N LEU A 107 11.40 8.21 3.57
CA LEU A 107 10.66 9.48 3.65
C LEU A 107 11.31 10.44 4.66
N ASP A 108 11.83 9.91 5.77
CA ASP A 108 12.59 10.68 6.75
C ASP A 108 13.92 11.20 6.20
N GLY A 109 14.59 10.40 5.36
CA GLY A 109 15.82 10.78 4.68
C GLY A 109 15.61 11.78 3.55
N ALA A 110 14.45 11.78 2.90
CA ALA A 110 14.05 12.75 1.88
C ALA A 110 13.71 14.11 2.52
N SER A 111 13.02 14.12 3.67
CA SER A 111 12.64 15.35 4.39
C SER A 111 13.83 16.11 5.01
N ARG A 112 15.01 15.48 5.11
CA ARG A 112 16.24 16.08 5.67
C ARG A 112 17.18 16.68 4.61
N ARG A 113 16.83 16.62 3.33
CA ARG A 113 17.62 17.20 2.22
C ARG A 113 16.97 18.49 1.74
#